data_AF-A0A971K9V4-F1
#
_entry.id   AF-A0A971K9V4-F1
#
_cell.length_a   1.000
_cell.length_b   1.000
_cell.length_c   1.000
_cell.angle_alpha   90.00
_cell.angle_beta   90.00
_cell.angle_gamma   90.00
#
_symmetry.space_group_name_H-M   'P 1'
#
loop_
_entity.id
_entity.type
_entity.pdbx_description
1 polymer ?
#
loop_
_entity_poly.entity_id
_entity_poly.type
_entity_poly.pdbx_seq_one_letter_code
_entity_poly.pdbx_strand_id
1 'polypeptide(L)'
;MIYVVFIVSSFLLVLAATKLAEFADAIALRTGLGRLFIGSLLLAAGTSLPEFLTTISSLQNGVPDLAAGNIFGSNLLNVALLGFLDLAYWRTRFLQRVANRHILICALCFLLTSLTVFFVQANIPLRIGWVGLDSILVIVVYLIAVYELHRHSQGSGPDEEEIEAA
;
A
#
# COMPACT_ATOMS: atom_id res chain seq x y z
N MET A 1 -12.46 14.96 26.34
CA MET A 1 -12.62 13.49 26.19
C MET A 1 -12.20 13.00 24.82
N ILE A 2 -12.58 13.66 23.72
CA ILE A 2 -12.28 13.17 22.36
C ILE A 2 -10.78 13.04 22.05
N TYR A 3 -9.94 13.97 22.50
CA TYR A 3 -8.48 13.88 22.34
C TYR A 3 -7.86 12.69 23.07
N VAL A 4 -8.39 12.34 24.25
CA VAL A 4 -7.93 11.18 25.02
C VAL A 4 -8.29 9.90 24.29
N VAL A 5 -9.53 9.80 23.80
CA VAL A 5 -9.96 8.66 22.98
C VAL A 5 -9.08 8.52 21.74
N PHE A 6 -8.83 9.63 21.02
CA PHE A 6 -7.96 9.63 19.85
C PHE A 6 -6.55 9.12 20.16
N ILE A 7 -5.91 9.65 21.21
CA ILE A 7 -4.55 9.24 21.61
C ILE A 7 -4.51 7.76 21.98
N VAL A 8 -5.47 7.29 22.79
CA VAL A 8 -5.53 5.89 23.21
C VAL A 8 -5.79 4.97 22.01
N SER A 9 -6.73 5.32 21.13
CA SER A 9 -7.01 4.55 19.91
C SER A 9 -5.80 4.51 18.97
N SER A 10 -5.12 5.64 18.77
CA SER A 10 -3.90 5.69 17.95
C SER A 10 -2.79 4.83 18.54
N PHE A 11 -2.61 4.85 19.86
CA PHE A 11 -1.63 4.01 20.53
C PHE A 11 -1.95 2.52 20.37
N LEU A 12 -3.21 2.12 20.54
CA LEU A 12 -3.66 0.76 20.31
C LEU A 12 -3.47 0.31 18.85
N LEU A 13 -3.71 1.19 17.88
CA LEU A 13 -3.44 0.92 16.47
C LEU A 13 -1.96 0.64 16.21
N VAL A 14 -1.05 1.42 16.81
CA VAL A 14 0.40 1.18 16.69
C VAL A 14 0.77 -0.19 17.28
N LEU A 15 0.26 -0.53 18.46
CA LEU A 15 0.50 -1.85 19.06
C LEU A 15 -0.03 -2.99 18.20
N ALA A 16 -1.24 -2.83 17.64
CA ALA A 16 -1.86 -3.81 16.77
C ALA A 16 -1.06 -4.00 15.48
N ALA A 17 -0.60 -2.90 14.85
CA ALA A 17 0.21 -2.94 13.64
C ALA A 17 1.54 -3.67 13.87
N THR A 18 2.21 -3.44 15.00
CA THR A 18 3.45 -4.16 15.36
C THR A 18 3.19 -5.66 15.54
N LYS A 19 2.11 -6.04 16.24
CA LYS A 19 1.75 -7.45 16.40
C LYS A 19 1.34 -8.12 15.10
N LEU A 20 0.70 -7.38 14.20
CA LEU A 20 0.34 -7.89 12.88
C LEU A 20 1.58 -8.28 12.06
N ALA A 21 2.65 -7.48 12.12
CA ALA A 21 3.91 -7.82 11.49
C ALA A 21 4.56 -9.08 12.09
N GLU A 22 4.60 -9.19 13.42
CA GLU A 22 5.11 -10.40 14.11
C GLU A 22 4.34 -11.68 13.70
N PHE A 23 3.00 -11.59 13.61
CA PHE A 23 2.17 -12.73 13.20
C PHE A 23 2.32 -13.04 11.72
N ALA A 24 2.48 -12.04 10.86
CA ALA A 24 2.78 -12.25 9.44
C ALA A 24 4.08 -13.06 9.27
N ASP A 25 5.15 -12.70 9.99
CA ASP A 25 6.39 -13.48 10.00
C ASP A 25 6.19 -14.92 10.50
N ALA A 26 5.43 -15.10 11.59
CA ALA A 26 5.13 -16.43 12.13
C ALA A 26 4.34 -17.30 11.14
N ILE A 27 3.40 -16.71 10.40
CA ILE A 27 2.65 -17.38 9.33
C ILE A 27 3.59 -17.78 8.20
N ALA A 28 4.49 -16.87 7.77
CA ALA A 28 5.46 -17.16 6.71
C ALA A 28 6.34 -18.37 7.06
N LEU A 29 6.84 -18.44 8.29
CA LEU A 29 7.65 -19.54 8.78
C LEU A 29 6.88 -20.87 8.85
N ARG A 30 5.62 -20.86 9.31
CA ARG A 30 4.83 -22.08 9.48
C ARG A 30 4.23 -22.62 8.19
N THR A 31 3.96 -21.76 7.21
CA THR A 31 3.32 -22.13 5.94
C THR A 31 4.33 -22.40 4.82
N GLY A 32 5.58 -21.95 4.97
CA GLY A 32 6.60 -22.08 3.93
C GLY A 32 6.37 -21.16 2.72
N LEU A 33 5.41 -20.22 2.80
CA LEU A 33 5.05 -19.32 1.69
C LEU A 33 6.08 -18.21 1.43
N GLY A 34 7.14 -18.12 2.25
CA GLY A 34 8.18 -17.09 2.13
C GLY A 34 7.76 -15.75 2.74
N ARG A 35 8.72 -15.04 3.36
CA ARG A 35 8.47 -13.75 4.03
C ARG A 35 8.07 -12.66 3.05
N LEU A 36 8.64 -12.66 1.85
CA LEU A 36 8.32 -11.70 0.79
C LEU A 36 6.86 -11.77 0.36
N PHE A 37 6.35 -12.99 0.11
CA PHE A 37 4.95 -13.18 -0.29
C PHE A 37 3.98 -12.73 0.82
N ILE A 38 4.19 -13.21 2.05
CA ILE A 38 3.33 -12.86 3.19
C ILE A 38 3.41 -11.37 3.52
N GLY A 39 4.60 -10.77 3.46
CA GLY A 39 4.80 -9.33 3.63
C GLY A 39 4.09 -8.50 2.54
N SER A 40 4.18 -8.93 1.28
CA SER A 40 3.58 -8.21 0.16
C SER A 40 2.05 -8.28 0.12
N LEU A 41 1.44 -9.35 0.65
CA LEU A 41 0.00 -9.58 0.57
C LEU A 41 -0.72 -9.40 1.91
N LEU A 42 -0.36 -10.21 2.92
CA LEU A 42 -1.06 -10.21 4.21
C LEU A 42 -0.72 -8.99 5.04
N LEU A 43 0.57 -8.65 5.15
CA LEU A 43 0.97 -7.46 5.89
C LEU A 43 0.48 -6.19 5.20
N ALA A 44 0.66 -6.08 3.88
CA ALA A 44 0.17 -4.94 3.10
C ALA A 44 -1.35 -4.76 3.17
N ALA A 45 -2.14 -5.84 3.05
CA ALA A 45 -3.59 -5.78 3.23
C ALA A 45 -3.96 -5.40 4.67
N GLY A 46 -3.25 -5.97 5.63
CA GLY A 46 -3.48 -5.73 7.06
C GLY A 46 -3.23 -4.28 7.49
N THR A 47 -2.20 -3.63 6.96
CA THR A 47 -1.89 -2.22 7.24
C THR A 47 -2.77 -1.25 6.46
N SER A 48 -3.30 -1.65 5.30
CA SER A 48 -4.21 -0.82 4.48
C SER A 48 -5.68 -0.92 4.92
N LEU A 49 -6.05 -1.97 5.66
CA LEU A 49 -7.42 -2.18 6.10
C LEU A 49 -7.94 -1.04 7.01
N PRO A 50 -7.19 -0.54 8.01
CA PRO A 50 -7.60 0.64 8.78
C PRO A 50 -7.91 1.84 7.89
N GLU A 51 -7.07 2.10 6.88
CA GLU A 51 -7.23 3.22 5.94
C GLU A 51 -8.48 3.05 5.07
N PHE A 52 -8.77 1.83 4.65
CA PHE A 52 -9.99 1.52 3.91
C PHE A 52 -11.24 1.77 4.77
N LEU A 53 -11.21 1.34 6.04
CA LEU A 53 -12.32 1.55 6.98
C LEU A 53 -12.52 3.03 7.32
N THR A 54 -11.44 3.79 7.54
CA THR A 54 -11.54 5.25 7.78
C THR A 54 -12.06 6.00 6.57
N THR A 55 -11.68 5.58 5.36
CA THR A 55 -12.20 6.13 4.10
C THR A 55 -13.70 5.86 3.97
N ILE A 56 -14.17 4.62 4.19
CA ILE A 56 -15.60 4.28 4.17
C ILE A 56 -16.37 5.10 5.20
N SER A 57 -15.87 5.15 6.44
CA SER A 57 -16.51 5.93 7.51
C SER A 57 -16.62 7.41 7.14
N SER A 58 -15.58 8.00 6.56
CA SER A 58 -15.59 9.40 6.12
C SER A 58 -16.64 9.66 5.03
N LEU A 59 -16.76 8.75 4.06
CA LEU A 59 -17.79 8.81 3.01
C LEU A 59 -19.21 8.66 3.58
N GLN A 60 -19.43 7.72 4.50
CA GLN A 60 -20.72 7.51 5.17
C GLN A 60 -21.15 8.71 6.01
N ASN A 61 -20.19 9.42 6.60
CA ASN A 61 -20.44 10.64 7.36
C ASN A 61 -20.58 11.90 6.48
N GLY A 62 -20.53 11.77 5.15
CA GLY A 62 -20.68 12.89 4.22
C GLY A 62 -19.48 13.84 4.19
N VAL A 63 -18.29 13.37 4.56
CA VAL A 63 -17.04 14.16 4.59
C VAL A 63 -16.04 13.59 3.57
N PRO A 64 -16.30 13.73 2.25
CA PRO A 64 -15.47 13.13 1.20
C PRO A 64 -14.06 13.71 1.14
N ASP A 65 -13.87 14.96 1.55
CA ASP A 65 -12.53 15.57 1.60
C ASP A 65 -11.63 14.87 2.63
N LEU A 66 -12.19 14.37 3.73
CA LEU A 66 -11.46 13.56 4.71
C LEU A 66 -11.08 12.19 4.14
N ALA A 67 -11.97 11.59 3.35
CA ALA A 67 -11.69 10.33 2.66
C ALA A 67 -10.53 10.48 1.65
N ALA A 68 -10.55 11.54 0.84
CA ALA A 68 -9.48 11.87 -0.09
C ALA A 68 -8.16 12.20 0.66
N GLY A 69 -8.25 13.01 1.72
CA GLY A 69 -7.10 13.34 2.58
C GLY A 69 -6.46 12.12 3.24
N ASN A 70 -7.26 11.14 3.66
CA ASN A 70 -6.76 9.86 4.19
C ASN A 70 -5.98 9.08 3.13
N ILE A 71 -6.56 8.85 1.94
CA ILE A 71 -5.91 8.07 0.87
C ILE A 71 -4.61 8.75 0.39
N PHE A 72 -4.69 10.02 -0.01
CA PHE A 72 -3.53 10.71 -0.57
C PHE A 72 -2.49 11.06 0.49
N GLY A 73 -2.93 11.41 1.71
CA GLY A 73 -2.06 11.71 2.84
C GLY A 73 -1.27 10.49 3.32
N SER A 74 -1.92 9.33 3.46
CA SER A 74 -1.23 8.08 3.80
C SER A 74 -0.19 7.69 2.76
N ASN A 75 -0.52 7.78 1.47
CA ASN A 75 0.44 7.49 0.39
C ASN A 75 1.65 8.44 0.42
N LEU A 76 1.42 9.74 0.66
CA LEU A 76 2.50 10.71 0.79
C LEU A 76 3.41 10.40 1.98
N LEU A 77 2.81 10.07 3.14
CA LEU A 77 3.55 9.72 4.35
C LEU A 77 4.34 8.42 4.16
N ASN A 78 3.77 7.39 3.53
CA ASN A 78 4.45 6.13 3.24
C ASN A 78 5.71 6.33 2.39
N VAL A 79 5.65 7.16 1.35
CA VAL A 79 6.82 7.49 0.53
C VAL A 79 7.84 8.32 1.32
N ALA A 80 7.39 9.29 2.13
CA ALA A 80 8.28 10.08 2.98
C ALA A 80 9.03 9.21 4.02
N LEU A 81 8.35 8.22 4.61
CA LEU A 81 8.96 7.27 5.55
C LEU A 81 10.11 6.49 4.91
N LEU A 82 10.03 6.10 3.63
CA LEU A 82 11.15 5.47 2.94
C LEU A 82 12.39 6.37 2.89
N GLY A 83 12.21 7.68 2.66
CA GLY A 83 13.28 8.66 2.69
C GLY A 83 13.88 8.86 4.09
N PHE A 84 13.03 8.92 5.12
CA PHE A 84 13.51 8.98 6.51
C PHE A 84 14.27 7.72 6.93
N LEU A 85 13.82 6.54 6.49
CA LEU A 85 14.52 5.28 6.73
C LEU A 85 15.86 5.23 6.01
N ASP A 86 15.94 5.66 4.76
CA ASP A 86 17.22 5.71 4.03
C ASP A 86 18.23 6.65 4.71
N LEU A 87 17.75 7.79 5.23
CA LEU A 87 18.57 8.72 6.00
C LEU A 87 19.04 8.12 7.33
N ALA A 88 18.14 7.44 8.06
CA ALA A 88 18.47 6.78 9.32
C ALA A 88 19.47 5.61 9.11
N TYR A 89 19.31 4.85 8.02
CA TYR A 89 20.14 3.70 7.66
C TYR A 89 21.12 4.01 6.52
N TRP A 90 21.74 5.21 6.56
CA TRP A 90 22.62 5.76 5.52
C TRP A 90 23.78 4.86 5.06
N ARG A 91 24.16 3.85 5.85
CA ARG A 91 25.26 2.93 5.52
C ARG A 91 24.89 1.85 4.50
N THR A 92 23.61 1.53 4.31
CA THR A 92 23.17 0.43 3.43
C THR A 92 22.62 0.88 2.08
N ARG A 93 22.53 2.20 1.81
CA ARG A 93 21.90 2.78 0.60
C ARG A 93 20.62 2.02 0.22
N PHE A 94 19.71 1.94 1.19
CA PHE A 94 18.49 1.13 1.14
C PHE A 94 17.65 1.43 -0.12
N LEU A 95 17.46 2.71 -0.45
CA LEU A 95 16.67 3.11 -1.62
C LEU A 95 17.25 2.59 -2.95
N GLN A 96 18.57 2.58 -3.13
CA GLN A 96 19.17 2.10 -4.39
C GLN A 96 18.95 0.61 -4.60
N ARG A 97 18.99 -0.18 -3.51
CA ARG A 97 18.77 -1.63 -3.57
C ARG A 97 17.30 -1.98 -3.81
N VAL A 98 16.39 -1.28 -3.14
CA VAL A 98 14.94 -1.46 -3.31
C VAL A 98 14.48 -0.96 -4.69
N ALA A 99 14.99 0.18 -5.16
CA ALA A 99 14.58 0.76 -6.44
C ALA A 99 14.76 -0.19 -7.62
N ASN A 100 15.88 -0.93 -7.68
CA ASN A 100 16.15 -1.84 -8.80
C ASN A 100 15.21 -3.06 -8.82
N ARG A 101 14.86 -3.61 -7.65
CA ARG A 101 13.92 -4.76 -7.54
C ARG A 101 12.45 -4.35 -7.64
N HIS A 102 12.10 -3.10 -7.30
CA HIS A 102 10.71 -2.64 -7.19
C HIS A 102 10.32 -1.57 -8.22
N ILE A 103 11.14 -1.30 -9.24
CA ILE A 103 10.91 -0.21 -10.21
C ILE A 103 9.55 -0.33 -10.91
N LEU A 104 9.13 -1.56 -11.24
CA LEU A 104 7.85 -1.84 -11.89
C LEU A 104 6.67 -1.50 -10.97
N ILE A 105 6.75 -1.86 -9.67
CA ILE A 105 5.74 -1.51 -8.67
C ILE A 105 5.66 0.00 -8.50
N CYS A 106 6.81 0.68 -8.40
CA CYS A 106 6.86 2.14 -8.29
C CYS A 106 6.24 2.83 -9.52
N ALA A 107 6.54 2.35 -10.73
CA ALA A 107 5.97 2.88 -11.96
C ALA A 107 4.45 2.69 -12.03
N LEU A 108 3.94 1.52 -11.64
CA LEU A 108 2.51 1.23 -11.60
C LEU A 108 1.78 2.06 -10.54
N CYS A 109 2.35 2.23 -9.35
CA CYS A 109 1.81 3.12 -8.31
C CYS A 109 1.74 4.57 -8.80
N PHE A 110 2.79 5.05 -9.47
CA PHE A 110 2.81 6.39 -10.06
C PHE A 110 1.73 6.55 -11.14
N LEU A 111 1.60 5.57 -12.03
CA LEU A 111 0.59 5.57 -13.10
C LEU A 111 -0.84 5.61 -12.53
N LEU A 112 -1.16 4.76 -11.56
CA LEU A 112 -2.49 4.73 -10.93
C LEU A 112 -2.81 6.03 -10.19
N THR A 113 -1.83 6.57 -9.45
CA THR A 113 -2.00 7.83 -8.72
C THR A 113 -2.22 8.99 -9.70
N SER A 114 -1.42 9.06 -10.77
CA SER A 114 -1.56 10.09 -11.81
C SER A 114 -2.90 10.01 -12.53
N LEU A 115 -3.35 8.81 -12.89
CA LEU A 115 -4.66 8.59 -13.52
C LEU A 115 -5.81 9.03 -12.60
N THR A 116 -5.71 8.73 -11.30
CA THR A 116 -6.71 9.13 -10.31
C THR A 116 -6.78 10.65 -10.18
N VAL A 117 -5.62 11.33 -10.07
CA VAL A 117 -5.56 12.80 -10.03
C VAL A 117 -6.11 13.42 -11.30
N PHE A 118 -5.81 12.85 -12.47
CA PHE A 118 -6.35 13.30 -13.74
C PHE A 118 -7.88 13.26 -13.75
N PHE A 119 -8.51 12.17 -13.30
CA PHE A 119 -9.97 12.08 -13.24
C PHE A 119 -10.60 13.07 -12.25
N VAL A 120 -9.97 13.24 -11.08
CA VAL A 120 -10.41 14.23 -10.09
C VAL A 120 -10.39 15.63 -10.69
N GLN A 121 -9.34 15.99 -11.43
CA GLN A 121 -9.20 17.31 -12.06
C GLN A 121 -10.10 17.49 -13.29
N ALA A 122 -10.23 16.46 -14.13
CA ALA A 122 -11.00 16.51 -15.37
C ALA A 122 -12.52 16.61 -15.12
N ASN A 123 -12.99 16.30 -13.91
CA ASN A 123 -14.39 16.42 -13.48
C ASN A 123 -15.38 15.81 -14.50
N ILE A 124 -15.07 14.63 -15.02
CA ILE A 124 -15.84 14.01 -16.10
C ILE A 124 -17.17 13.49 -15.54
N PRO A 125 -18.35 13.99 -15.99
CA PRO A 125 -19.64 13.60 -15.43
C PRO A 125 -20.17 12.25 -15.97
N LEU A 126 -19.33 11.43 -16.61
CA LEU A 126 -19.74 10.19 -17.24
C LEU A 126 -19.92 9.08 -16.19
N ARG A 127 -21.17 8.66 -15.99
CA ARG A 127 -21.55 7.58 -15.07
C ARG A 127 -22.24 6.46 -15.83
N ILE A 128 -21.86 5.22 -15.55
CA ILE A 128 -22.56 4.02 -16.02
C ILE A 128 -23.36 3.50 -14.81
N GLY A 129 -24.64 3.89 -14.73
CA GLY A 129 -25.48 3.57 -13.58
C GLY A 129 -24.99 4.25 -12.30
N TRP A 130 -24.66 3.46 -11.27
CA TRP A 130 -24.18 3.94 -9.97
C TRP A 130 -22.64 4.07 -9.90
N VAL A 131 -21.89 3.61 -10.91
CA VAL A 131 -20.41 3.70 -10.94
C VAL A 131 -19.97 4.77 -11.94
N GLY A 132 -19.03 5.62 -11.53
CA GLY A 132 -18.36 6.54 -12.45
C GLY A 132 -17.39 5.79 -13.38
N LEU A 133 -17.28 6.23 -14.63
CA LEU A 133 -16.37 5.63 -15.61
C LEU A 133 -14.91 5.73 -15.15
N ASP A 134 -14.58 6.81 -14.45
CA ASP A 134 -13.31 7.04 -13.76
C ASP A 134 -12.94 5.90 -12.81
N SER A 135 -13.86 5.48 -11.93
CA SER A 135 -13.64 4.40 -10.97
C SER A 135 -13.43 3.05 -11.65
N ILE A 136 -14.20 2.77 -12.71
CA ILE A 136 -14.05 1.54 -13.50
C ILE A 136 -12.67 1.51 -14.16
N LEU A 137 -12.23 2.62 -14.77
CA LEU A 137 -10.95 2.66 -15.45
C LEU A 137 -9.79 2.46 -14.45
N VAL A 138 -9.84 3.12 -13.29
CA VAL A 138 -8.83 2.95 -12.24
C VAL A 138 -8.75 1.48 -11.78
N ILE A 139 -9.89 0.81 -11.56
CA ILE A 139 -9.92 -0.60 -11.17
C ILE A 139 -9.36 -1.50 -12.27
N VAL A 140 -9.74 -1.28 -13.53
CA VAL A 140 -9.25 -2.08 -14.66
C VAL A 140 -7.73 -1.93 -14.80
N VAL A 141 -7.22 -0.70 -14.73
CA VAL A 141 -5.77 -0.43 -14.77
C VAL A 141 -5.07 -1.07 -13.57
N TYR A 142 -5.66 -1.06 -12.38
CA TYR A 142 -5.11 -1.74 -11.22
C TYR A 142 -5.02 -3.26 -11.42
N LEU A 143 -6.06 -3.89 -11.97
CA LEU A 143 -6.03 -5.32 -12.26
C LEU A 143 -4.96 -5.68 -13.31
N ILE A 144 -4.80 -4.84 -14.34
CA ILE A 144 -3.72 -4.99 -15.33
C ILE A 144 -2.35 -4.83 -14.66
N ALA A 145 -2.19 -3.84 -13.78
CA ALA A 145 -0.98 -3.61 -13.01
C ALA A 145 -0.58 -4.83 -12.17
N VAL A 146 -1.55 -5.41 -11.45
CA VAL A 146 -1.35 -6.63 -10.66
C VAL A 146 -0.98 -7.82 -11.55
N TYR A 147 -1.64 -7.97 -12.71
CA TYR A 147 -1.33 -9.03 -13.67
C TYR A 147 0.10 -8.92 -14.23
N GLU A 148 0.50 -7.72 -14.66
CA GLU A 148 1.85 -7.47 -15.17
C GLU A 148 2.93 -7.68 -14.11
N LEU A 149 2.65 -7.29 -12.86
CA LEU A 149 3.54 -7.54 -11.73
C LEU A 149 3.72 -9.05 -11.49
N HIS A 150 2.63 -9.81 -11.50
CA HIS A 150 2.68 -11.26 -11.31
C HIS A 150 3.44 -11.96 -12.44
N ARG A 151 3.26 -11.50 -13.70
CA ARG A 151 3.98 -12.03 -14.87
C ARG A 151 5.48 -11.80 -14.77
N HIS A 152 5.91 -10.60 -14.36
CA HIS A 152 7.32 -10.30 -14.18
C HIS A 152 7.93 -11.03 -12.97
N SER A 153 7.14 -11.27 -11.92
CA SER A 153 7.58 -12.04 -10.76
C SER A 153 7.79 -13.53 -11.04
N GLN A 154 7.12 -14.11 -12.04
CA GLN A 154 7.31 -15.52 -12.42
C GLN A 154 8.44 -15.73 -13.45
N GLY A 155 8.85 -14.68 -14.17
CA GLY A 155 10.00 -14.72 -15.09
C GLY A 155 11.35 -14.65 -14.38
N SER A 156 11.37 -14.21 -13.12
CA SER A 156 12.50 -14.28 -12.20
C SER A 156 12.29 -15.52 -11.33
N GLY A 157 13.03 -16.60 -11.57
CA GLY A 157 13.00 -17.79 -10.71
C GLY A 157 13.30 -17.43 -9.24
N PRO A 158 12.98 -18.31 -8.28
CA PRO A 158 13.20 -18.05 -6.86
C PRO A 158 14.65 -17.60 -6.64
N ASP A 159 14.82 -16.44 -5.99
CA ASP A 159 16.13 -15.87 -5.71
C ASP A 159 16.98 -16.89 -4.93
N GLU A 160 17.89 -17.57 -5.62
CA GLU A 160 18.91 -18.46 -5.03
C GLU A 160 19.81 -17.70 -4.03
N GLU A 161 19.77 -16.35 -4.00
CA GLU A 161 20.52 -15.50 -3.08
C GLU A 161 20.06 -15.57 -1.61
N GLU A 162 18.82 -15.99 -1.31
CA GLU A 162 18.37 -16.14 0.10
C GLU A 162 18.76 -17.51 0.71
N ILE A 163 19.12 -18.49 -0.11
CA ILE A 163 19.54 -19.83 0.35
C ILE A 163 21.05 -19.89 0.64
N GLU A 164 21.87 -19.01 0.04
CA GLU A 164 23.31 -18.94 0.30
C GLU A 164 23.70 -18.11 1.54
N ALA A 165 22.74 -17.37 2.12
CA ALA A 165 22.96 -16.49 3.28
C ALA A 165 22.34 -16.99 4.59
N ALA A 166 21.72 -18.18 4.59
CA ALA A 166 21.15 -18.84 5.76
C ALA A 166 21.99 -20.06 6.18
#